data_AF-A0A936WZV6-F1
#
_entry.id   AF-A0A936WZV6-F1
#
_cell.length_a   1.000
_cell.length_b   1.000
_cell.length_c   1.000
_cell.angle_alpha   90.00
_cell.angle_beta   90.00
_cell.angle_gamma   90.00
#
_symmetry.space_group_name_H-M   'P 1'
#
loop_
_entity.id
_entity.type
_entity.pdbx_description
1 polymer ?
#
loop_
_entity_poly.entity_id
_entity_poly.type
_entity_poly.pdbx_seq_one_letter_code
_entity_poly.pdbx_strand_id
1 'polypeptide(L)' 'MGRILISVCLLSIMALFSHCKKEMGLSTENLSGLWELSQAQVSLLPPTTYTPGNGNTYKFNKNNYENMKTM' A
#
# COMPACT_ATOMS: atom_id res chain seq x y z
N MET A 1 -17.96 -44.66 -1.24
CA MET A 1 -18.52 -43.30 -1.03
C MET A 1 -17.53 -42.31 -0.41
N GLY A 2 -16.76 -42.66 0.64
CA GLY A 2 -15.84 -41.70 1.30
C GLY A 2 -14.74 -41.08 0.43
N ARG A 3 -14.18 -41.83 -0.53
CA ARG A 3 -13.16 -41.32 -1.47
C ARG A 3 -13.68 -40.21 -2.41
N ILE A 4 -14.95 -40.30 -2.80
CA ILE A 4 -15.59 -39.30 -3.66
C ILE A 4 -15.79 -38.00 -2.86
N LEU A 5 -16.21 -38.12 -1.59
CA LEU A 5 -16.39 -36.99 -0.69
C LEU A 5 -15.07 -36.21 -0.48
N ILE A 6 -13.96 -36.92 -0.28
CA ILE A 6 -12.63 -36.33 -0.09
C ILE A 6 -12.18 -35.59 -1.36
N SER A 7 -12.41 -36.21 -2.53
CA SER A 7 -12.07 -35.60 -3.83
C SER A 7 -12.83 -34.29 -4.07
N VAL A 8 -14.11 -34.24 -3.73
CA VAL A 8 -14.96 -33.05 -3.90
C VAL A 8 -14.53 -31.92 -2.94
N CYS A 9 -14.19 -32.24 -1.69
CA CYS A 9 -13.64 -31.26 -0.74
C CYS A 9 -12.30 -30.67 -1.19
N LEU A 10 -11.39 -31.49 -1.74
CA LEU A 10 -10.10 -31.00 -2.22
C LEU A 10 -10.25 -30.05 -3.41
N LEU A 11 -11.16 -30.34 -4.33
CA LEU A 11 -11.45 -29.50 -5.50
C LEU A 11 -12.06 -28.15 -5.10
N SER A 12 -12.97 -28.12 -4.12
CA SER A 12 -13.58 -26.87 -3.66
C SER A 12 -12.58 -25.96 -2.94
N ILE A 13 -11.67 -26.53 -2.14
CA ILE A 13 -10.60 -25.78 -1.49
C ILE A 13 -9.65 -25.14 -2.52
N MET A 14 -9.26 -25.88 -3.56
CA MET A 14 -8.40 -25.37 -4.65
C MET A 14 -9.05 -24.22 -5.44
N ALA A 15 -10.38 -24.25 -5.61
CA ALA A 15 -11.12 -23.19 -6.28
C ALA A 15 -11.11 -21.86 -5.49
N LEU A 16 -11.17 -21.93 -4.15
CA LEU A 16 -11.12 -20.76 -3.27
C LEU A 16 -9.75 -20.05 -3.34
N PHE A 17 -8.66 -20.81 -3.45
CA PHE A 17 -7.32 -20.23 -3.61
C PHE A 17 -7.08 -19.63 -4.99
N SER A 18 -7.81 -20.08 -6.02
CA SER A 18 -7.67 -19.56 -7.39
C SER A 18 -8.36 -18.21 -7.59
N HIS A 19 -9.41 -17.92 -6.82
CA HIS A 19 -10.15 -16.65 -6.89
C HIS A 19 -9.56 -15.52 -6.04
N CYS A 20 -8.55 -15.80 -5.21
CA CYS A 20 -7.87 -14.77 -4.40
C CYS A 20 -6.58 -14.25 -5.08
N LYS A 21 -6.53 -14.22 -6.41
CA LYS A 21 -5.54 -13.42 -7.13
C LYS A 21 -6.07 -11.99 -7.19
N LYS A 22 -5.94 -11.28 -6.09
CA LYS A 22 -6.09 -9.83 -6.09
C LYS A 22 -5.01 -9.31 -7.03
N GLU A 23 -5.39 -8.91 -8.23
CA GLU A 23 -4.49 -8.22 -9.14
C GLU A 23 -4.01 -6.99 -8.38
N MET A 24 -2.78 -7.03 -7.87
CA MET A 24 -2.02 -5.83 -7.59
C MET A 24 -1.76 -5.22 -8.97
N GLY A 25 -2.79 -4.59 -9.53
CA GLY A 25 -2.62 -3.62 -10.57
C GLY A 25 -1.62 -2.63 -10.00
N LEU A 26 -0.40 -2.66 -10.54
CA LEU A 26 0.60 -1.66 -10.25
C LEU A 26 0.03 -0.37 -10.87
N SER A 27 -0.89 0.27 -10.15
CA SER A 27 -1.40 1.58 -10.50
C SER A 27 -0.14 2.43 -10.59
N THR A 28 0.20 2.83 -11.81
CA THR A 28 1.33 3.73 -12.04
C THR A 28 0.82 5.11 -11.61
N GLU A 29 0.61 5.27 -10.31
CA GLU A 29 0.27 6.55 -9.72
C GLU A 29 1.43 7.49 -10.03
N ASN A 30 1.11 8.63 -10.62
CA ASN A 30 2.11 9.61 -10.98
C ASN A 30 2.63 10.28 -9.69
N LEU A 31 3.68 9.70 -9.11
CA LEU A 31 4.35 10.22 -7.92
C LEU A 31 5.18 11.49 -8.20
N SER A 32 5.26 11.94 -9.45
CA SER A 32 6.09 13.09 -9.83
C SER A 32 5.60 14.37 -9.14
N GLY A 33 6.47 15.01 -8.36
CA GLY A 33 6.09 16.19 -7.60
C GLY A 33 7.03 16.46 -6.42
N LEU A 34 6.71 17.52 -5.68
CA LEU A 34 7.37 17.88 -4.43
C LEU A 34 6.52 17.36 -3.27
N TRP A 35 7.11 16.59 -2.37
CA TRP A 35 6.42 15.93 -1.27
C TRP A 35 7.11 16.24 0.05
N GLU A 36 6.34 16.60 1.07
CA GLU A 36 6.87 16.89 2.40
C GLU A 36 6.37 15.83 3.39
N LEU A 37 7.25 15.38 4.29
CA LEU A 37 6.85 14.48 5.37
C LEU A 37 6.07 15.25 6.44
N SER A 38 4.78 14.95 6.56
CA SER A 38 3.97 15.37 7.70
C SER A 38 4.02 14.33 8.81
N GLN A 39 4.23 14.77 10.05
CA GLN A 39 4.22 13.86 11.20
C GLN A 39 2.80 13.71 11.73
N ALA A 40 2.34 12.47 11.86
CA ALA A 40 1.14 12.17 12.61
C ALA A 40 1.45 12.34 14.10
N GLN A 41 0.65 13.16 14.78
CA GLN A 41 0.81 13.33 16.22
C GLN A 41 0.35 12.03 16.90
N VAL A 42 1.24 11.39 17.65
CA VAL A 42 0.91 10.17 18.40
C VAL A 42 0.00 10.57 19.57
N SER A 43 -1.31 10.46 19.34
CA SER A 43 -2.33 10.56 20.37
C SER A 43 -3.15 9.27 20.35
N LEU A 44 -3.75 8.93 21.50
CA LEU A 44 -4.67 7.78 21.64
C LEU A 44 -5.91 7.87 20.71
N LEU A 45 -6.12 9.02 20.06
CA LEU A 45 -7.16 9.28 19.09
C LEU A 45 -6.50 9.65 17.74
N PRO A 46 -6.99 9.12 16.61
CA PRO A 46 -6.47 9.48 15.30
C PRO A 46 -6.65 10.99 15.09
N PRO A 47 -5.56 11.72 14.80
CA PRO A 47 -5.64 13.16 14.64
C PRO A 47 -6.47 13.50 13.39
N THR A 48 -7.34 14.50 13.49
CA THR A 48 -8.17 15.00 12.37
C THR A 48 -7.37 15.87 11.40
N THR A 49 -6.17 16.29 11.80
CA THR A 49 -5.27 17.15 11.03
C THR A 49 -3.84 16.65 11.18
N TYR A 50 -3.04 16.81 10.13
CA TYR A 50 -1.61 16.53 10.18
C TYR A 50 -0.86 17.77 10.69
N THR A 51 0.22 17.57 11.45
CA THR A 51 1.09 18.68 11.80
C THR A 51 1.76 19.24 10.55
N PRO A 52 2.02 20.57 10.49
CA PRO A 52 2.80 21.16 9.41
C PRO A 52 4.13 20.42 9.21
N GLY A 53 4.55 20.27 7.96
CA GLY A 53 5.83 19.63 7.64
C GLY A 53 7.01 20.41 8.22
N ASN A 54 8.14 19.72 8.38
CA ASN A 54 9.35 20.26 9.03
C ASN A 54 10.39 20.81 8.05
N GLY A 55 9.99 21.12 6.81
CA GLY A 55 10.85 21.61 5.75
C GLY A 55 11.70 20.53 5.07
N ASN A 56 11.57 19.26 5.46
CA ASN A 56 12.25 18.16 4.77
C ASN A 56 11.39 17.68 3.61
N THR A 57 11.75 18.12 2.41
CA THR A 57 11.01 17.83 1.19
C THR A 57 11.75 16.81 0.32
N TYR A 58 11.01 16.03 -0.44
CA TYR A 58 11.51 15.11 -1.43
C TYR A 58 10.93 15.47 -2.78
N LYS A 59 11.79 15.56 -3.80
CA LYS A 59 11.34 15.73 -5.18
C LYS A 59 11.39 14.38 -5.87
N PHE A 60 10.22 13.90 -6.27
CA PHE A 60 10.07 12.68 -7.02
C PHE A 60 9.94 13.00 -8.51
N ASN A 61 10.67 12.25 -9.33
CA ASN A 61 10.51 12.22 -10.77
C ASN A 61 10.21 10.77 -11.21
N LYS A 62 10.02 10.55 -12.51
CA LYS A 62 9.65 9.24 -13.05
C LYS A 62 10.62 8.11 -12.67
N ASN A 63 11.89 8.43 -12.40
CA ASN A 63 12.96 7.44 -12.26
C ASN A 63 13.72 7.53 -10.94
N ASN A 64 13.57 8.60 -10.16
CA ASN A 64 14.38 8.87 -8.98
C ASN A 64 13.70 9.83 -8.00
N TYR A 65 14.26 9.92 -6.79
CA TYR A 65 13.91 10.92 -5.80
C TYR A 65 15.17 11.64 -5.27
N GLU A 66 15.01 12.91 -4.91
CA GLU A 66 16.07 13.73 -4.33
C GLU A 66 15.59 14.34 -3.02
N ASN A 67 16.42 14.26 -1.97
CA ASN A 67 16.16 14.95 -0.71
C ASN A 67 16.49 16.44 -0.88
N MET A 68 15.47 17.27 -0.80
CA MET A 68 15.57 18.73 -0.79
C MET A 68 15.46 19.19 0.66
N LYS A 69 16.58 19.15 1.37
CA LYS A 69 16.67 19.80 2.68
C LYS A 69 16.81 21.29 2.47
N THR A 70 15.74 22.03 2.68
CA THR A 70 15.80 23.49 2.81
C THR A 70 16.48 23.81 4.15
N MET A 71 17.72 24.31 4.08
CA MET A 71 18.46 24.85 5.23
C MET A 71 17.78 26.10 5.78
#